data_AF-A0A815JYT1-F1
#
_entry.id   AF-A0A815JYT1-F1
#
_cell.length_a   1.000
_cell.length_b   1.000
_cell.length_c   1.000
_cell.angle_alpha   90.00
_cell.angle_beta   90.00
_cell.angle_gamma   90.00
#
_symmetry.space_group_name_H-M   'P 1'
#
loop_
_entity.id
_entity.type
_entity.pdbx_description
1 polymer ?
#
loop_
_entity_poly.entity_id
_entity_poly.type
_entity_poly.pdbx_seq_one_letter_code
_entity_poly.pdbx_strand_id
1 'polypeptide(L)'
;MSILYKLFFILILYKLSINGYPSSYCIHFDTNVKDSKNPIIINITQSWSPIGANHLYDIINSNFYSLPSAFFRVVPNFVVQFGISGDPIQNIIWNQPIQDDPVKMSNIKGTLSYATAGPNTRTTQLFINYVDNPRLDSLGFSPLGIVTTGFDTALAIFNPTPGSSDGVDQDQYSEKGNQWIIDNYPQINFIEKVSIIDHCPFTN
;
A
#
# COMPACT_ATOMS: atom_id res chain seq x y z
N MET A 1 -28.36 -12.89 -38.09
CA MET A 1 -27.93 -13.62 -36.88
C MET A 1 -26.63 -13.03 -36.33
N SER A 2 -26.56 -11.74 -35.97
CA SER A 2 -25.25 -11.09 -35.67
C SER A 2 -25.25 -9.85 -34.77
N ILE A 3 -26.37 -9.18 -34.50
CA ILE A 3 -26.36 -7.93 -33.71
C ILE A 3 -26.92 -8.10 -32.29
N LEU A 4 -27.88 -9.00 -32.09
CA LEU A 4 -28.51 -9.22 -30.78
C LEU A 4 -27.58 -9.83 -29.72
N TYR A 5 -26.64 -10.70 -30.12
CA TYR A 5 -25.69 -11.34 -29.18
C TYR A 5 -24.58 -10.39 -28.71
N LYS A 6 -24.21 -9.37 -29.50
CA LYS A 6 -23.21 -8.36 -29.09
C LYS A 6 -23.77 -7.41 -28.02
N LEU A 7 -25.04 -7.03 -28.10
CA LEU A 7 -25.66 -6.20 -27.06
C LEU A 7 -25.90 -6.96 -25.76
N PHE A 8 -26.20 -8.27 -25.82
CA PHE A 8 -26.36 -9.09 -24.61
C PHE A 8 -25.03 -9.33 -23.88
N PHE A 9 -23.90 -9.45 -24.59
CA PHE A 9 -22.57 -9.56 -23.99
C PHE A 9 -22.08 -8.26 -23.34
N ILE A 10 -22.41 -7.10 -23.92
CA ILE A 10 -22.06 -5.79 -23.35
C ILE A 10 -22.85 -5.52 -22.05
N LEU A 11 -24.09 -5.99 -21.96
CA LEU A 11 -24.91 -5.91 -20.73
C LEU A 11 -24.46 -6.89 -19.63
N ILE A 12 -23.85 -8.03 -19.98
CA ILE A 12 -23.28 -8.97 -19.01
C ILE A 12 -21.94 -8.45 -18.47
N LEU A 13 -21.13 -7.75 -19.27
CA LEU A 13 -19.89 -7.10 -18.81
C LEU A 13 -20.16 -5.92 -17.86
N TYR A 14 -21.25 -5.17 -18.04
CA TYR A 14 -21.64 -4.10 -17.10
C TYR A 14 -22.27 -4.62 -15.80
N LYS A 15 -22.81 -5.85 -15.78
CA LYS A 15 -23.37 -6.47 -14.57
C LYS A 15 -22.35 -7.17 -13.67
N LEU A 16 -21.07 -7.20 -14.05
CA LEU A 16 -20.01 -7.85 -13.28
C LEU A 16 -19.24 -6.94 -12.31
N SER A 17 -19.68 -5.69 -12.10
CA SER A 17 -19.20 -4.89 -10.97
C SER A 17 -20.31 -3.97 -10.45
N ILE A 18 -21.21 -4.53 -9.65
CA ILE A 18 -22.11 -3.73 -8.79
C ILE A 18 -21.94 -4.10 -7.31
N ASN A 19 -20.77 -4.63 -6.95
CA ASN A 19 -20.34 -4.59 -5.56
C ASN A 19 -19.56 -3.28 -5.41
N GLY A 20 -20.20 -2.25 -4.87
CA GLY A 20 -19.50 -1.01 -4.52
C GLY A 20 -18.36 -1.29 -3.54
N TYR A 21 -17.40 -0.37 -3.44
CA TYR A 21 -16.31 -0.47 -2.47
C TYR A 21 -16.86 -0.56 -1.04
N PRO A 22 -16.30 -1.43 -0.19
CA PRO A 22 -16.73 -1.53 1.20
C PRO A 22 -16.39 -0.24 1.96
N SER A 23 -17.24 0.15 2.91
CA SER A 23 -16.98 1.32 3.77
C SER A 23 -15.74 1.14 4.65
N SER A 24 -15.36 -0.10 4.93
CA SER A 24 -14.11 -0.48 5.57
C SER A 24 -13.69 -1.89 5.13
N TYR A 25 -12.39 -2.14 5.08
CA TYR A 25 -11.84 -3.47 4.83
C TYR A 25 -10.47 -3.62 5.46
N CYS A 26 -10.03 -4.87 5.64
CA CYS A 26 -8.81 -5.18 6.36
C CYS A 26 -7.78 -5.75 5.40
N ILE A 27 -6.58 -5.19 5.43
CA ILE A 27 -5.46 -5.68 4.63
C ILE A 27 -4.58 -6.53 5.54
N HIS A 28 -4.27 -7.74 5.09
CA HIS A 28 -3.36 -8.67 5.74
C HIS A 28 -2.06 -8.74 4.93
N PHE A 29 -0.94 -8.34 5.54
CA PHE A 29 0.40 -8.51 4.98
C PHE A 29 1.08 -9.71 5.61
N ASP A 30 1.36 -10.72 4.78
CA ASP A 30 2.34 -11.75 5.08
C ASP A 30 3.73 -11.19 4.76
N THR A 31 4.63 -11.20 5.73
CA THR A 31 5.98 -10.62 5.59
C THR A 31 7.06 -11.61 6.01
N ASN A 32 8.28 -11.42 5.51
CA ASN A 32 9.44 -12.22 5.90
C ASN A 32 10.21 -11.68 7.13
N VAL A 33 9.60 -10.77 7.90
CA VAL A 33 10.22 -10.19 9.12
C VAL A 33 10.29 -11.25 10.20
N LYS A 34 11.49 -11.65 10.61
CA LYS A 34 11.71 -12.81 11.50
C LYS A 34 11.45 -12.53 12.97
N ASP A 35 11.55 -11.26 13.38
CA ASP A 35 11.56 -10.86 14.79
C ASP A 35 10.15 -10.69 15.38
N SER A 36 9.09 -10.92 14.59
CA SER A 36 7.72 -10.97 15.06
C SER A 36 6.92 -12.08 14.38
N LYS A 37 5.99 -12.68 15.12
CA LYS A 37 5.11 -13.77 14.63
C LYS A 37 3.75 -13.26 14.14
N ASN A 38 3.44 -11.99 14.35
CA ASN A 38 2.14 -11.43 14.01
C ASN A 38 2.17 -10.86 12.59
N PRO A 39 1.18 -11.17 11.73
CA PRO A 39 1.03 -10.47 10.45
C PRO A 39 0.73 -8.99 10.70
N ILE A 40 1.10 -8.13 9.75
CA ILE A 40 0.68 -6.73 9.80
C ILE A 40 -0.74 -6.68 9.25
N ILE A 41 -1.70 -6.28 10.09
CA ILE A 41 -3.09 -6.10 9.69
C ILE A 41 -3.45 -4.64 9.82
N ILE A 42 -4.04 -4.08 8.75
CA ILE A 42 -4.40 -2.67 8.66
C ILE A 42 -5.90 -2.55 8.38
N ASN A 43 -6.61 -1.81 9.23
CA ASN A 43 -7.99 -1.43 8.98
C ASN A 43 -8.02 -0.19 8.07
N ILE A 44 -8.56 -0.33 6.87
CA ILE A 44 -8.80 0.77 5.94
C ILE A 44 -10.22 1.29 6.14
N THR A 45 -10.35 2.60 6.31
CA THR A 45 -11.65 3.27 6.50
C THR A 45 -11.90 4.22 5.32
N GLN A 46 -12.84 3.85 4.45
CA GLN A 46 -13.10 4.58 3.21
C GLN A 46 -13.48 6.04 3.47
N SER A 47 -14.24 6.33 4.52
CA SER A 47 -14.70 7.69 4.81
C SER A 47 -13.55 8.66 5.17
N TRP A 48 -12.37 8.15 5.56
CA TRP A 48 -11.19 8.96 5.87
C TRP A 48 -10.54 9.51 4.59
N SER A 49 -10.34 8.63 3.60
CA SER A 49 -9.71 8.95 2.31
C SER A 49 -10.34 8.09 1.19
N PRO A 50 -11.52 8.46 0.67
CA PRO A 50 -12.29 7.59 -0.22
C PRO A 50 -11.62 7.27 -1.54
N ILE A 51 -10.90 8.24 -2.14
CA ILE A 51 -10.20 7.99 -3.42
C ILE A 51 -9.04 7.01 -3.18
N GLY A 52 -8.21 7.28 -2.18
CA GLY A 52 -7.08 6.41 -1.81
C GLY A 52 -7.52 5.02 -1.34
N ALA A 53 -8.57 4.92 -0.54
CA ALA A 53 -9.07 3.63 -0.07
C ALA A 53 -9.59 2.76 -1.23
N ASN A 54 -10.37 3.35 -2.14
CA ASN A 54 -10.87 2.61 -3.31
C ASN A 54 -9.71 2.21 -4.24
N HIS A 55 -8.75 3.10 -4.45
CA HIS A 55 -7.57 2.82 -5.26
C HIS A 55 -6.73 1.67 -4.67
N LEU A 56 -6.50 1.67 -3.36
CA LEU A 56 -5.78 0.59 -2.69
C LEU A 56 -6.54 -0.75 -2.75
N TYR A 57 -7.87 -0.71 -2.65
CA TYR A 57 -8.71 -1.89 -2.84
C TYR A 57 -8.49 -2.50 -4.24
N ASP A 58 -8.46 -1.68 -5.29
CA ASP A 58 -8.24 -2.16 -6.66
C ASP A 58 -6.82 -2.69 -6.87
N ILE A 59 -5.79 -2.01 -6.33
CA ILE A 59 -4.40 -2.49 -6.37
C ILE A 59 -4.30 -3.90 -5.79
N ILE A 60 -4.88 -4.13 -4.61
CA ILE A 60 -4.78 -5.42 -3.89
C ILE A 60 -5.54 -6.53 -4.62
N ASN A 61 -6.67 -6.22 -5.25
CA ASN A 61 -7.43 -7.18 -6.05
C ASN A 61 -6.86 -7.39 -7.46
N SER A 62 -5.77 -6.69 -7.81
CA SER A 62 -5.06 -6.86 -9.08
C SER A 62 -3.83 -7.77 -8.93
N ASN A 63 -3.02 -7.86 -9.97
CA ASN A 63 -1.74 -8.57 -9.94
C ASN A 63 -0.59 -7.76 -9.33
N PHE A 64 -0.83 -6.57 -8.78
CA PHE A 64 0.22 -5.70 -8.24
C PHE A 64 1.09 -6.38 -7.18
N TYR A 65 0.47 -7.15 -6.27
CA TYR A 65 1.18 -7.92 -5.23
C TYR A 65 1.33 -9.41 -5.60
N SER A 66 1.39 -9.75 -6.90
CA SER A 66 1.62 -11.14 -7.35
C SER A 66 3.05 -11.61 -7.12
N LEU A 67 4.02 -10.67 -7.08
CA LEU A 67 5.38 -10.88 -6.61
C LEU A 67 5.62 -10.08 -5.32
N PRO A 68 6.55 -10.51 -4.46
CA PRO A 68 6.85 -9.80 -3.22
C PRO A 68 7.19 -8.32 -3.45
N SER A 69 6.72 -7.44 -2.56
CA SER A 69 7.00 -5.99 -2.60
C SER A 69 7.88 -5.60 -1.42
N ALA A 70 8.96 -4.87 -1.67
CA ALA A 70 9.94 -4.55 -0.63
C ALA A 70 9.50 -3.36 0.25
N PHE A 71 9.88 -3.42 1.53
CA PHE A 71 9.96 -2.25 2.38
C PHE A 71 11.23 -1.47 2.06
N PHE A 72 11.15 -0.63 1.03
CA PHE A 72 12.32 -0.04 0.38
C PHE A 72 12.87 1.22 1.06
N ARG A 73 12.15 1.75 2.05
CA ARG A 73 12.60 2.92 2.82
C ARG A 73 12.12 2.84 4.25
N VAL A 74 13.08 2.83 5.18
CA VAL A 74 12.81 2.81 6.61
C VAL A 74 13.54 3.98 7.25
N VAL A 75 12.78 4.89 7.86
CA VAL A 75 13.35 6.01 8.61
C VAL A 75 12.95 5.84 10.08
N PRO A 76 13.89 5.40 10.95
CA PRO A 76 13.61 5.23 12.36
C PRO A 76 13.00 6.49 12.98
N ASN A 77 12.01 6.32 13.85
CA ASN A 77 11.25 7.41 14.46
C ASN A 77 10.52 8.32 13.46
N PHE A 78 10.20 7.81 12.26
CA PHE A 78 9.39 8.54 11.29
C PHE A 78 8.39 7.62 10.60
N VAL A 79 8.81 6.86 9.58
CA VAL A 79 7.94 6.02 8.75
C VAL A 79 8.68 4.81 8.17
N VAL A 80 7.91 3.80 7.77
CA VAL A 80 8.33 2.80 6.77
C VAL A 80 7.48 2.92 5.52
N GLN A 81 8.12 2.86 4.36
CA GLN A 81 7.49 3.06 3.06
C GLN A 81 7.69 1.83 2.16
N PHE A 82 6.65 1.53 1.40
CA PHE A 82 6.51 0.39 0.49
C PHE A 82 5.55 0.76 -0.66
N GLY A 83 5.15 -0.22 -1.47
CA GLY A 83 4.17 -0.02 -2.54
C GLY A 83 4.81 0.23 -3.91
N ILE A 84 6.00 -0.35 -4.14
CA ILE A 84 6.56 -0.61 -5.46
C ILE A 84 6.42 -2.13 -5.69
N SER A 85 5.82 -2.53 -6.80
CA SER A 85 5.67 -3.95 -7.14
C SER A 85 7.03 -4.57 -7.47
N GLY A 86 7.22 -5.82 -7.04
CA GLY A 86 8.37 -6.62 -7.45
C GLY A 86 8.38 -7.00 -8.94
N ASP A 87 7.23 -6.87 -9.61
CA ASP A 87 7.06 -6.96 -11.07
C ASP A 87 7.04 -5.54 -11.68
N PRO A 88 8.05 -5.16 -12.50
CA PRO A 88 8.10 -3.88 -13.19
C PRO A 88 6.89 -3.58 -14.09
N ILE A 89 6.24 -4.60 -14.65
CA ILE A 89 5.07 -4.41 -15.51
C ILE A 89 3.91 -3.82 -14.70
N GLN A 90 3.72 -4.26 -13.46
CA GLN A 90 2.68 -3.69 -12.60
C GLN A 90 2.98 -2.24 -12.21
N ASN A 91 4.26 -1.87 -12.04
CA ASN A 91 4.65 -0.49 -11.78
C ASN A 91 4.25 0.42 -12.95
N ILE A 92 4.40 -0.05 -14.20
CA ILE A 92 3.97 0.71 -15.39
C ILE A 92 2.44 0.85 -15.44
N ILE A 93 1.72 -0.26 -15.22
CA ILE A 93 0.24 -0.28 -15.28
C ILE A 93 -0.37 0.69 -14.26
N TRP A 94 0.18 0.69 -13.04
CA TRP A 94 -0.33 1.47 -11.92
C TRP A 94 0.34 2.84 -11.73
N ASN A 95 1.19 3.28 -12.66
CA ASN A 95 1.79 4.62 -12.65
C ASN A 95 0.80 5.69 -13.16
N GLN A 96 -0.43 5.68 -12.64
CA GLN A 96 -1.48 6.65 -12.94
C GLN A 96 -1.80 7.42 -11.65
N PRO A 97 -1.59 8.75 -11.61
CA PRO A 97 -1.82 9.51 -10.41
C PRO A 97 -3.30 9.63 -10.07
N ILE A 98 -3.63 9.55 -8.78
CA ILE A 98 -4.96 9.84 -8.24
C ILE A 98 -5.03 11.26 -7.67
N GLN A 99 -6.25 11.79 -7.60
CA GLN A 99 -6.51 13.07 -6.92
C GLN A 99 -6.33 12.93 -5.42
N ASP A 100 -5.98 14.04 -4.77
CA ASP A 100 -5.79 14.05 -3.33
C ASP A 100 -7.13 14.00 -2.57
N ASP A 101 -7.25 13.07 -1.61
CA ASP A 101 -8.25 13.17 -0.56
C ASP A 101 -7.91 14.30 0.44
N PRO A 102 -8.92 15.00 0.99
CA PRO A 102 -8.71 15.95 2.06
C PRO A 102 -8.32 15.24 3.36
N VAL A 103 -7.42 15.86 4.13
CA VAL A 103 -6.99 15.32 5.42
C VAL A 103 -8.12 15.41 6.44
N LYS A 104 -8.70 14.26 6.80
CA LYS A 104 -9.75 14.13 7.83
C LYS A 104 -9.25 13.56 9.15
N MET A 105 -8.14 12.85 9.12
CA MET A 105 -7.50 12.21 10.27
C MET A 105 -6.03 12.65 10.35
N SER A 106 -5.48 12.68 11.56
CA SER A 106 -4.08 13.04 11.76
C SER A 106 -3.14 11.86 11.52
N ASN A 107 -1.95 12.13 10.99
CA ASN A 107 -0.88 11.16 10.79
C ASN A 107 -0.23 10.77 12.13
N ILE A 108 -0.95 10.00 12.94
CA ILE A 108 -0.47 9.46 14.22
C ILE A 108 0.20 8.10 14.03
N LYS A 109 0.90 7.62 15.06
CA LYS A 109 1.52 6.30 15.12
C LYS A 109 0.57 5.20 14.63
N GLY A 110 1.07 4.35 13.73
CA GLY A 110 0.34 3.22 13.15
C GLY A 110 -0.55 3.56 11.97
N THR A 111 -0.77 4.84 11.64
CA THR A 111 -1.59 5.20 10.49
C THR A 111 -0.88 4.91 9.16
N LEU A 112 -1.66 4.54 8.15
CA LEU A 112 -1.24 4.31 6.78
C LEU A 112 -1.67 5.50 5.90
N SER A 113 -0.74 6.05 5.12
CA SER A 113 -0.96 7.17 4.19
C SER A 113 -0.24 6.93 2.86
N TYR A 114 -0.75 7.49 1.77
CA TYR A 114 -0.03 7.50 0.48
C TYR A 114 1.18 8.44 0.53
N ALA A 115 2.30 8.00 -0.04
CA ALA A 115 3.42 8.88 -0.37
C ALA A 115 3.08 9.74 -1.58
N THR A 116 3.77 10.87 -1.76
CA THR A 116 3.51 11.81 -2.84
C THR A 116 4.74 12.63 -3.21
N ALA A 117 4.82 13.07 -4.47
CA ALA A 117 5.81 14.04 -4.96
C ALA A 117 5.25 15.48 -5.02
N GLY A 118 4.01 15.69 -4.54
CA GLY A 118 3.29 16.96 -4.60
C GLY A 118 1.79 16.77 -4.84
N PRO A 119 1.02 17.86 -4.96
CA PRO A 119 -0.43 17.76 -5.15
C PRO A 119 -0.82 16.86 -6.33
N ASN A 120 -1.74 15.93 -6.10
CA ASN A 120 -2.30 15.00 -7.10
C ASN A 120 -1.25 14.13 -7.83
N THR A 121 -0.22 13.66 -7.12
CA THR A 121 0.83 12.79 -7.69
C THR A 121 0.90 11.40 -7.06
N ARG A 122 -0.08 11.05 -6.21
CA ARG A 122 -0.14 9.75 -5.52
C ARG A 122 -0.38 8.63 -6.53
N THR A 123 0.40 7.57 -6.46
CA THR A 123 0.21 6.35 -7.25
C THR A 123 0.00 5.16 -6.32
N THR A 124 1.01 4.32 -6.11
CA THR A 124 0.91 3.05 -5.35
C THR A 124 1.70 3.05 -4.05
N GLN A 125 2.63 4.00 -3.89
CA GLN A 125 3.52 4.02 -2.75
C GLN A 125 2.80 4.51 -1.48
N LEU A 126 2.98 3.79 -0.39
CA LEU A 126 2.34 4.01 0.90
C LEU A 126 3.37 3.97 2.01
N PHE A 127 3.05 4.56 3.15
CA PHE A 127 3.86 4.45 4.35
C PHE A 127 3.04 4.27 5.62
N ILE A 128 3.61 3.55 6.58
CA ILE A 128 3.10 3.44 7.95
C ILE A 128 3.89 4.41 8.83
N ASN A 129 3.17 5.22 9.60
CA ASN A 129 3.75 6.11 10.60
C ASN A 129 4.30 5.31 11.80
N TYR A 130 5.60 5.42 12.07
CA TYR A 130 6.21 4.78 13.26
C TYR A 130 5.97 5.57 14.55
N VAL A 131 5.75 6.87 14.43
CA VAL A 131 5.49 7.83 15.50
C VAL A 131 4.42 8.81 15.07
N ASP A 132 4.01 9.71 15.96
CA ASP A 132 3.10 10.79 15.61
C ASP A 132 3.80 11.84 14.73
N ASN A 133 3.24 12.09 13.55
CA ASN A 133 3.75 13.01 12.55
C ASN A 133 2.69 14.05 12.13
N PRO A 134 2.06 14.80 13.05
CA PRO A 134 0.97 15.74 12.72
C PRO A 134 1.38 16.85 11.73
N ARG A 135 2.69 17.11 11.58
CA ARG A 135 3.20 18.01 10.53
C ARG A 135 2.79 17.59 9.11
N LEU A 136 2.62 16.28 8.87
CA LEU A 136 2.22 15.74 7.57
C LEU A 136 0.78 16.13 7.20
N ASP A 137 -0.06 16.44 8.19
CA ASP A 137 -1.45 16.83 7.96
C ASP A 137 -1.52 18.14 7.15
N SER A 138 -0.70 19.13 7.52
CA SER A 138 -0.59 20.40 6.79
C SER A 138 0.04 20.27 5.40
N LEU A 139 0.74 19.16 5.14
CA LEU A 139 1.32 18.84 3.84
C LEU A 139 0.37 18.01 2.95
N GLY A 140 -0.85 17.74 3.44
CA GLY A 140 -1.90 17.08 2.69
C GLY A 140 -1.87 15.56 2.72
N PHE A 141 -0.97 14.92 3.49
CA PHE A 141 -0.96 13.47 3.62
C PHE A 141 -2.21 13.00 4.36
N SER A 142 -3.12 12.35 3.65
CA SER A 142 -4.40 11.91 4.20
C SER A 142 -4.35 10.44 4.61
N PRO A 143 -4.44 10.11 5.91
CA PRO A 143 -4.52 8.73 6.36
C PRO A 143 -5.75 8.04 5.80
N LEU A 144 -5.58 6.78 5.40
CA LEU A 144 -6.66 5.91 4.93
C LEU A 144 -6.91 4.72 5.84
N GLY A 145 -5.99 4.44 6.77
CA GLY A 145 -6.14 3.32 7.70
C GLY A 145 -5.16 3.34 8.85
N ILE A 146 -5.25 2.32 9.69
CA ILE A 146 -4.41 2.16 10.87
C ILE A 146 -4.08 0.68 11.12
N VAL A 147 -2.85 0.40 11.52
CA VAL A 147 -2.41 -0.94 11.92
C VAL A 147 -3.18 -1.39 13.18
N THR A 148 -3.88 -2.52 13.10
CA THR A 148 -4.61 -3.12 14.23
C THR A 148 -3.91 -4.36 14.81
N THR A 149 -2.94 -4.93 14.10
CA THR A 149 -2.12 -6.07 14.54
C THR A 149 -0.75 -6.00 13.87
N GLY A 150 0.30 -6.45 14.56
CA GLY A 150 1.64 -6.53 13.98
C GLY A 150 2.38 -5.19 13.86
N PHE A 151 2.04 -4.20 14.70
CA PHE A 151 2.80 -2.94 14.69
C PHE A 151 4.24 -3.13 15.18
N ASP A 152 4.47 -4.09 16.09
CA ASP A 152 5.79 -4.59 16.46
C ASP A 152 6.53 -5.21 15.26
N THR A 153 5.83 -5.99 14.42
CA THR A 153 6.37 -6.49 13.15
C THR A 153 6.79 -5.35 12.24
N ALA A 154 5.95 -4.32 12.10
CA ALA A 154 6.28 -3.14 11.32
C ALA A 154 7.55 -2.46 11.87
N LEU A 155 7.64 -2.23 13.18
CA LEU A 155 8.83 -1.64 13.82
C LEU A 155 10.11 -2.48 13.66
N ALA A 156 9.99 -3.80 13.50
CA ALA A 156 11.10 -4.71 13.33
C ALA A 156 11.62 -4.81 11.88
N ILE A 157 11.00 -4.10 10.93
CA ILE A 157 11.47 -4.07 9.54
C ILE A 157 12.90 -3.50 9.48
N PHE A 158 13.79 -4.25 8.83
CA PHE A 158 15.20 -3.90 8.64
C PHE A 158 15.34 -2.61 7.83
N ASN A 159 16.22 -1.71 8.27
CA ASN A 159 16.56 -0.51 7.50
C ASN A 159 17.62 -0.85 6.42
N PRO A 160 17.26 -0.86 5.12
CA PRO A 160 18.18 -1.21 4.05
C PRO A 160 19.27 -0.15 3.82
N THR A 161 19.09 1.07 4.32
CA THR A 161 20.01 2.20 4.13
C THR A 161 20.31 2.94 5.44
N PRO A 162 21.04 2.34 6.40
CA PRO A 162 21.37 3.00 7.67
C PRO A 162 22.12 4.32 7.45
N GLY A 163 21.68 5.37 8.14
CA GLY A 163 22.26 6.71 8.03
C GLY A 163 21.73 7.57 6.87
N SER A 164 20.85 7.02 6.02
CA SER A 164 20.12 7.77 4.99
C SER A 164 18.62 7.76 5.26
N SER A 165 17.95 8.86 4.94
CA SER A 165 16.49 8.97 4.96
C SER A 165 15.84 8.74 3.60
N ASP A 166 16.62 8.49 2.54
CA ASP A 166 16.12 8.45 1.15
C ASP A 166 15.58 7.05 0.79
N GLY A 167 16.05 6.01 1.49
CA GLY A 167 15.77 4.62 1.14
C GLY A 167 16.66 4.14 0.01
N VAL A 168 16.27 3.02 -0.61
CA VAL A 168 16.94 2.49 -1.81
C VAL A 168 16.68 3.38 -3.03
N ASP A 169 17.42 3.15 -4.12
CA ASP A 169 17.10 3.74 -5.42
C ASP A 169 15.75 3.19 -5.95
N GLN A 170 14.71 4.01 -5.83
CA GLN A 170 13.33 3.64 -6.15
C GLN A 170 13.09 3.54 -7.65
N ASP A 171 13.80 4.33 -8.46
CA ASP A 171 13.68 4.27 -9.92
C ASP A 171 14.23 2.94 -10.41
N GLN A 172 15.42 2.57 -9.92
CA GLN A 172 16.02 1.27 -10.24
C GLN A 172 15.15 0.10 -9.73
N TYR A 173 14.58 0.20 -8.53
CA TYR A 173 13.67 -0.84 -8.04
C TYR A 173 12.40 -0.96 -8.89
N SER A 174 11.78 0.17 -9.23
CA SER A 174 10.57 0.20 -10.05
C SER A 174 10.79 -0.39 -11.45
N GLU A 175 11.93 -0.07 -12.08
CA GLU A 175 12.29 -0.52 -13.43
C GLU A 175 12.76 -1.97 -13.50
N LYS A 176 13.51 -2.44 -12.49
CA LYS A 176 14.19 -3.74 -12.53
C LYS A 176 13.60 -4.79 -11.60
N GLY A 177 12.73 -4.39 -10.68
CA GLY A 177 11.96 -5.28 -9.83
C GLY A 177 12.81 -6.06 -8.83
N ASN A 178 12.29 -7.23 -8.44
CA ASN A 178 12.86 -7.99 -7.32
C ASN A 178 14.29 -8.49 -7.53
N GLN A 179 14.69 -8.78 -8.78
CA GLN A 179 16.07 -9.22 -9.02
C GLN A 179 17.07 -8.14 -8.55
N TRP A 180 16.84 -6.89 -8.96
CA TRP A 180 17.74 -5.80 -8.61
C TRP A 180 17.75 -5.50 -7.12
N ILE A 181 16.58 -5.45 -6.47
CA ILE A 181 16.54 -5.10 -5.04
C ILE A 181 17.19 -6.19 -4.17
N ILE A 182 17.05 -7.46 -4.53
CA ILE A 182 17.68 -8.58 -3.81
C ILE A 182 19.20 -8.53 -3.98
N ASP A 183 19.68 -8.29 -5.21
CA ASP A 183 21.12 -8.22 -5.50
C ASP A 183 21.81 -7.06 -4.77
N ASN A 184 21.13 -5.92 -4.62
CA ASN A 184 21.71 -4.72 -4.01
C ASN A 184 21.45 -4.61 -2.50
N TYR A 185 20.37 -5.21 -2.00
CA TYR A 185 19.95 -5.15 -0.60
C TYR A 185 19.52 -6.52 -0.08
N PRO A 186 20.44 -7.48 0.10
CA PRO A 186 20.12 -8.89 0.38
C PRO A 186 19.42 -9.14 1.73
N GLN A 187 19.41 -8.15 2.63
CA GLN A 187 18.73 -8.23 3.93
C GLN A 187 17.35 -7.54 3.92
N ILE A 188 16.90 -7.01 2.78
CA ILE A 188 15.64 -6.27 2.70
C ILE A 188 14.45 -7.15 3.03
N ASN A 189 13.50 -6.59 3.78
CA ASN A 189 12.25 -7.28 4.08
C ASN A 189 11.22 -7.06 2.97
N PHE A 190 10.38 -8.07 2.78
CA PHE A 190 9.31 -8.07 1.81
C PHE A 190 7.95 -8.28 2.47
N ILE A 191 6.94 -7.67 1.87
CA ILE A 191 5.57 -8.13 1.87
C ILE A 191 5.51 -9.25 0.82
N GLU A 192 5.41 -10.50 1.28
CA GLU A 192 5.39 -11.69 0.42
C GLU A 192 4.02 -11.89 -0.23
N LYS A 193 2.96 -11.52 0.49
CA LYS A 193 1.58 -11.61 0.02
C LYS A 193 0.71 -10.55 0.69
N VAL A 194 -0.28 -10.08 -0.07
CA VAL A 194 -1.33 -9.20 0.43
C VAL A 194 -2.68 -9.86 0.19
N SER A 195 -3.57 -9.82 1.18
CA SER A 195 -4.96 -10.22 1.01
C SER A 195 -5.91 -9.28 1.74
N ILE A 196 -7.13 -9.15 1.22
CA ILE A 196 -8.24 -8.56 1.96
C ILE A 196 -8.88 -9.65 2.82
N ILE A 197 -9.14 -9.34 4.09
CA ILE A 197 -9.83 -10.23 5.04
C ILE A 197 -11.11 -9.56 5.55
N ASP A 198 -12.12 -10.37 5.85
CA ASP A 198 -13.46 -9.88 6.18
C ASP A 198 -13.53 -9.16 7.54
N HIS A 199 -12.62 -9.44 8.46
CA HIS A 199 -12.64 -8.91 9.82
C HIS A 199 -11.25 -8.47 10.27
N CYS A 200 -11.16 -7.25 10.79
CA CYS A 200 -9.95 -6.74 11.42
C CYS A 200 -9.93 -7.30 12.85
N PRO A 201 -8.94 -8.11 13.24
CA PRO A 201 -8.73 -8.38 14.63
C PRO A 201 -8.35 -7.04 15.30
N PHE A 202 -9.19 -6.62 16.23
CA PHE A 202 -8.83 -5.58 17.17
C PHE A 202 -8.10 -6.26 18.32
N THR A 203 -6.83 -5.95 18.51
CA THR A 203 -6.17 -6.30 19.77
C THR A 203 -6.63 -5.29 20.81
N ASN A 204 -7.31 -5.78 21.87
CA ASN A 204 -7.64 -5.01 23.06
C ASN A 204 -6.39 -4.43 23.74
#